data_AF-A4WH79-F1
#
_entry.id   AF-A4WH79-F1
#
_cell.length_a   1.000
_cell.length_b   1.000
_cell.length_c   1.000
_cell.angle_alpha   90.00
_cell.angle_beta   90.00
_cell.angle_gamma   90.00
#
_symmetry.space_group_name_H-M   'P 1'
#
loop_
_entity.id
_entity.type
_entity.pdbx_description
1 polymer ?
#
loop_
_entity_poly.entity_id
_entity_poly.type
_entity_poly.pdbx_seq_one_letter_code
_entity_poly.pdbx_strand_id
1 'polypeptide(L)'
;MSASLTTVILFLSFAAALAILAYLIDTYAQWALENDVGSIAASVADFLASQIRDVVSSGAVPGVREVSKKLLIPTSFYSLDAASVVVVVGNDGGNLYVNATVTGLRGKGAATASRVAWIYSITSWAAHNGRGLYLVGQYVSLSQCDTAVGFNITTPGCRAQIIDASLRVVAR
;
A
#
# COMPACT_ATOMS: atom_id res chain seq x y z
N MET A 1 -50.23 -7.83 35.25
CA MET A 1 -50.45 -6.73 34.28
C MET A 1 -50.12 -7.27 32.90
N SER A 2 -51.14 -7.63 32.12
CA SER A 2 -50.98 -7.97 30.70
C SER A 2 -50.81 -6.67 29.91
N ALA A 3 -49.73 -6.55 29.14
CA ALA A 3 -49.58 -5.44 28.20
C ALA A 3 -50.74 -5.52 27.18
N SER A 4 -51.39 -4.39 26.88
CA SER A 4 -52.41 -4.37 25.83
C SER A 4 -51.76 -4.69 24.49
N LEU A 5 -52.51 -5.34 23.59
CA LEU A 5 -52.05 -5.68 22.24
C LEU A 5 -51.43 -4.47 21.52
N THR A 6 -51.99 -3.29 21.74
CA THR A 6 -51.49 -2.01 21.22
C THR A 6 -50.07 -1.66 21.70
N THR A 7 -49.76 -1.89 22.98
CA THR A 7 -48.43 -1.64 23.54
C THR A 7 -47.40 -2.61 22.97
N VAL A 8 -47.79 -3.88 22.78
CA VAL A 8 -46.91 -4.90 22.17
C VAL A 8 -46.60 -4.55 20.72
N ILE A 9 -47.60 -4.15 19.93
CA ILE A 9 -47.41 -3.72 18.53
C ILE A 9 -46.49 -2.50 18.47
N LEU A 10 -46.74 -1.47 19.28
CA LEU A 10 -45.91 -0.26 19.29
C LEU A 10 -44.45 -0.59 19.63
N PHE A 11 -44.23 -1.44 20.64
CA PHE A 11 -42.89 -1.86 21.04
C PHE A 11 -42.17 -2.62 19.93
N LEU A 12 -42.84 -3.57 19.28
CA LEU A 12 -42.27 -4.33 18.15
C LEU A 12 -41.95 -3.43 16.97
N SER A 13 -42.82 -2.48 16.63
CA SER A 13 -42.58 -1.51 15.56
C SER A 13 -41.38 -0.60 15.87
N PHE A 14 -41.26 -0.13 17.11
CA PHE A 14 -40.13 0.71 17.52
C PHE A 14 -38.82 -0.07 17.54
N ALA A 15 -38.84 -1.32 18.05
CA ALA A 15 -37.69 -2.21 18.02
C ALA A 15 -37.24 -2.50 16.58
N ALA A 16 -38.18 -2.76 15.67
CA ALA A 16 -37.88 -2.97 14.25
C ALA A 16 -37.28 -1.72 13.60
N ALA A 17 -37.84 -0.53 13.88
CA ALA A 17 -37.31 0.73 13.36
C ALA A 17 -35.88 1.00 13.85
N LEU A 18 -35.61 0.77 15.15
CA LEU A 18 -34.26 0.89 15.71
C LEU A 18 -33.28 -0.12 15.11
N ALA A 19 -33.71 -1.36 14.87
CA ALA A 19 -32.89 -2.38 14.24
C ALA A 19 -32.50 -1.98 12.81
N ILE A 20 -33.45 -1.44 12.03
CA ILE A 20 -33.19 -0.95 10.67
C ILE A 20 -32.21 0.23 10.72
N LEU A 21 -32.41 1.18 11.63
CA LEU A 21 -31.51 2.34 11.76
C LEU A 21 -30.09 1.90 12.15
N ALA A 22 -29.96 0.98 13.10
CA ALA A 22 -28.67 0.44 13.50
C ALA A 22 -27.95 -0.26 12.32
N TYR A 23 -28.69 -1.04 11.53
CA TYR A 23 -28.17 -1.68 10.32
C TYR A 23 -27.68 -0.65 9.29
N LEU A 24 -28.44 0.43 9.07
CA LEU A 24 -28.03 1.49 8.13
C LEU A 24 -26.75 2.19 8.61
N ILE A 25 -26.67 2.53 9.90
CA ILE A 25 -25.48 3.18 10.48
C ILE A 25 -24.26 2.27 10.33
N ASP A 26 -24.39 0.99 10.64
CA ASP A 26 -23.29 0.02 10.51
C ASP A 26 -22.82 -0.10 9.05
N THR A 27 -23.77 -0.16 8.11
CA THR A 27 -23.47 -0.19 6.67
C THR A 27 -22.71 1.06 6.21
N TYR A 28 -23.14 2.26 6.63
CA TYR A 28 -22.45 3.50 6.29
C TYR A 28 -21.07 3.60 6.94
N ALA A 29 -20.92 3.13 8.19
CA ALA A 29 -19.64 3.10 8.88
C ALA A 29 -18.65 2.17 8.17
N GLN A 30 -19.10 1.00 7.72
CA GLN A 30 -18.27 0.07 6.95
C GLN A 30 -17.86 0.66 5.60
N TRP A 31 -18.78 1.30 4.87
CA TRP A 31 -18.45 1.96 3.61
C TRP A 31 -17.43 3.10 3.77
N ALA A 32 -17.57 3.91 4.83
CA ALA A 32 -16.59 4.95 5.16
C ALA A 32 -15.21 4.35 5.47
N LEU A 33 -15.15 3.25 6.23
CA LEU A 33 -13.91 2.54 6.53
C LEU A 33 -13.22 2.02 5.26
N GLU A 34 -13.97 1.44 4.33
CA GLU A 34 -13.43 0.94 3.06
C GLU A 34 -12.83 2.06 2.20
N ASN A 35 -13.49 3.21 2.15
CA ASN A 35 -12.98 4.38 1.46
C ASN A 35 -11.70 4.93 2.11
N ASP A 36 -11.68 5.02 3.45
CA ASP A 36 -10.51 5.47 4.20
C ASP A 36 -9.31 4.55 3.97
N VAL A 37 -9.51 3.22 4.11
CA VAL A 37 -8.44 2.23 3.86
C VAL A 37 -7.97 2.28 2.40
N GLY A 38 -8.89 2.47 1.44
CA GLY A 38 -8.55 2.68 0.04
C GLY A 38 -7.71 3.94 -0.21
N SER A 39 -8.04 5.04 0.46
CA SER A 39 -7.28 6.30 0.38
C SER A 39 -5.90 6.17 1.01
N ILE A 40 -5.81 5.51 2.17
CA ILE A 40 -4.55 5.23 2.85
C ILE A 40 -3.65 4.35 1.98
N ALA A 41 -4.18 3.28 1.37
CA ALA A 41 -3.42 2.42 0.46
C ALA A 41 -2.86 3.21 -0.73
N ALA A 42 -3.67 4.10 -1.33
CA ALA A 42 -3.21 4.97 -2.42
C ALA A 42 -2.08 5.91 -1.95
N SER A 43 -2.27 6.55 -0.79
CA SER A 43 -1.27 7.46 -0.22
C SER A 43 0.05 6.76 0.11
N VAL A 44 0.02 5.53 0.65
CA VAL A 44 1.22 4.72 0.90
C VAL A 44 1.92 4.38 -0.41
N ALA A 45 1.18 3.94 -1.43
CA ALA A 45 1.75 3.63 -2.74
C ALA A 45 2.41 4.86 -3.38
N ASP A 46 1.73 6.01 -3.34
CA ASP A 46 2.24 7.27 -3.88
C ASP A 46 3.45 7.80 -3.11
N PHE A 47 3.44 7.69 -1.78
CA PHE A 47 4.56 8.09 -0.92
C PHE A 47 5.83 7.28 -1.23
N LEU A 48 5.70 5.96 -1.36
CA LEU A 48 6.83 5.11 -1.73
C LEU A 48 7.26 5.32 -3.18
N ALA A 49 6.31 5.50 -4.10
CA ALA A 49 6.62 5.86 -5.47
C ALA A 49 7.40 7.19 -5.54
N SER A 50 7.06 8.18 -4.73
CA SER A 50 7.80 9.44 -4.60
C SER A 50 9.22 9.22 -4.09
N GLN A 51 9.39 8.43 -3.02
CA GLN A 51 10.72 8.09 -2.50
C GLN A 51 11.59 7.38 -3.55
N ILE A 52 11.02 6.47 -4.33
CA ILE A 52 11.72 5.79 -5.42
C ILE A 52 12.11 6.78 -6.52
N ARG A 53 11.17 7.64 -6.96
CA ARG A 53 11.45 8.67 -7.98
C ARG A 53 12.60 9.57 -7.57
N ASP A 54 12.64 9.98 -6.30
CA ASP A 54 13.71 10.80 -5.71
C ASP A 54 15.08 10.09 -5.72
N VAL A 55 15.12 8.79 -5.37
CA VAL A 55 16.36 8.01 -5.43
C VAL A 55 16.88 7.86 -6.85
N VAL A 56 15.98 7.57 -7.78
CA VAL A 56 16.36 7.34 -9.18
C VAL A 56 16.75 8.65 -9.87
N SER A 57 16.08 9.77 -9.59
CA SER A 57 16.47 11.09 -10.10
C SER A 57 17.83 11.52 -9.53
N SER A 58 18.05 11.34 -8.23
CA SER A 58 19.34 11.61 -7.57
C SER A 58 20.46 10.74 -8.14
N GLY A 59 20.17 9.48 -8.44
CA GLY A 59 21.11 8.56 -9.06
C GLY A 59 21.46 8.90 -10.52
N ALA A 60 20.63 9.68 -11.21
CA ALA A 60 20.89 10.11 -12.58
C ALA A 60 21.80 11.36 -12.66
N VAL A 61 22.08 12.02 -11.54
CA VAL A 61 22.91 13.24 -11.51
C VAL A 61 24.36 12.90 -11.93
N PRO A 62 24.96 13.65 -12.87
CA PRO A 62 26.35 13.45 -13.27
C PRO A 62 27.32 13.53 -12.07
N GLY A 63 28.28 12.60 -12.01
CA GLY A 63 29.25 12.53 -10.91
C GLY A 63 28.79 11.74 -9.67
N VAL A 64 27.50 11.40 -9.55
CA VAL A 64 27.02 10.56 -8.45
C VAL A 64 27.43 9.11 -8.69
N ARG A 65 28.35 8.58 -7.87
CA ARG A 65 28.80 7.18 -8.01
C ARG A 65 27.73 6.19 -7.57
N GLU A 66 27.07 6.48 -6.45
CA GLU A 66 26.08 5.61 -5.81
C GLU A 66 25.09 6.44 -4.99
N VAL A 67 23.83 6.00 -4.95
CA VAL A 67 22.82 6.48 -3.99
C VAL A 67 22.28 5.29 -3.22
N SER A 68 22.18 5.41 -1.91
CA SER A 68 21.51 4.42 -1.05
C SER A 68 20.56 5.14 -0.10
N LYS A 69 19.28 4.77 -0.12
CA LYS A 69 18.25 5.39 0.72
C LYS A 69 17.35 4.33 1.32
N LYS A 70 17.17 4.36 2.63
CA LYS A 70 16.21 3.50 3.35
C LYS A 70 14.78 3.87 2.95
N LEU A 71 13.96 2.87 2.64
CA LEU A 71 12.54 3.09 2.36
C LEU A 71 11.76 3.26 3.66
N LEU A 72 10.98 4.32 3.73
CA LEU A 72 10.06 4.56 4.84
C LEU A 72 8.68 4.04 4.45
N ILE A 73 8.16 3.08 5.22
CA ILE A 73 6.81 2.53 5.06
C ILE A 73 5.97 3.01 6.23
N PRO A 74 4.91 3.80 6.01
CA PRO A 74 3.97 4.15 7.07
C PRO A 74 3.26 2.90 7.58
N THR A 75 3.23 2.71 8.89
CA THR A 75 2.59 1.54 9.55
C THR A 75 1.52 1.92 10.56
N SER A 76 1.37 3.20 10.88
CA SER A 76 0.39 3.72 11.84
C SER A 76 -0.40 4.86 11.23
N PHE A 77 -1.72 4.84 11.40
CA PHE A 77 -2.65 5.82 10.85
C PHE A 77 -3.65 6.22 11.93
N TYR A 78 -3.75 7.51 12.22
CA TYR A 78 -4.61 8.02 13.30
C TYR A 78 -6.10 7.66 13.15
N SER A 79 -6.55 7.45 11.91
CA SER A 79 -7.93 7.11 11.61
C SER A 79 -8.27 5.63 11.84
N LEU A 80 -7.31 4.78 12.19
CA LEU A 80 -7.50 3.34 12.37
C LEU A 80 -7.02 2.92 13.75
N ASP A 81 -7.72 1.97 14.37
CA ASP A 81 -7.32 1.40 15.67
C ASP A 81 -6.09 0.49 15.50
N ALA A 82 -6.03 -0.22 14.38
CA ALA A 82 -4.89 -1.01 13.95
C ALA A 82 -4.82 -1.08 12.42
N ALA A 83 -3.60 -1.19 11.89
CA ALA A 83 -3.36 -1.34 10.47
C ALA A 83 -2.20 -2.28 10.19
N SER A 84 -2.31 -3.02 9.09
CA SER A 84 -1.22 -3.78 8.48
C SER A 84 -0.99 -3.27 7.08
N VAL A 85 0.28 -3.13 6.69
CA VAL A 85 0.70 -2.61 5.40
C VAL A 85 1.65 -3.60 4.75
N VAL A 86 1.30 -4.04 3.55
CA VAL A 86 2.13 -4.89 2.70
C VAL A 86 2.45 -4.13 1.43
N VAL A 87 3.73 -3.98 1.12
CA VAL A 87 4.18 -3.25 -0.04
C VAL A 87 4.94 -4.18 -0.97
N VAL A 88 4.53 -4.21 -2.23
CA VAL A 88 5.25 -4.89 -3.31
C VAL A 88 5.73 -3.84 -4.30
N VAL A 89 7.02 -3.86 -4.61
CA VAL A 89 7.58 -3.09 -5.74
C VAL A 89 7.93 -4.06 -6.85
N GLY A 90 7.68 -3.67 -8.09
CA GLY A 90 8.04 -4.50 -9.22
C GLY A 90 8.10 -3.75 -10.52
N ASN A 91 8.57 -4.45 -11.54
CA ASN A 91 8.70 -3.95 -12.89
C ASN A 91 7.84 -4.80 -13.82
N ASP A 92 6.80 -4.19 -14.38
CA ASP A 92 5.91 -4.82 -15.34
C ASP A 92 6.09 -4.20 -16.72
N GLY A 93 6.49 -5.01 -17.71
CA GLY A 93 6.74 -4.55 -19.08
C GLY A 93 7.80 -3.44 -19.21
N GLY A 94 8.70 -3.28 -18.23
CA GLY A 94 9.69 -2.20 -18.18
C GLY A 94 9.31 -1.00 -17.31
N ASN A 95 8.06 -0.94 -16.84
CA ASN A 95 7.54 0.13 -16.00
C ASN A 95 7.55 -0.27 -14.52
N LEU A 96 8.10 0.61 -13.70
CA LEU A 96 8.17 0.41 -12.26
C LEU A 96 6.83 0.75 -11.62
N TYR A 97 6.36 -0.11 -10.72
CA TYR A 97 5.15 0.08 -9.94
C TYR A 97 5.40 -0.20 -8.47
N VAL A 98 4.58 0.42 -7.63
CA VAL A 98 4.44 0.10 -6.21
C VAL A 98 2.99 -0.28 -5.97
N ASN A 99 2.75 -1.48 -5.47
CA ASN A 99 1.46 -1.91 -4.96
C ASN A 99 1.49 -1.90 -3.43
N ALA A 100 0.61 -1.11 -2.82
CA ALA A 100 0.39 -1.11 -1.39
C ALA A 100 -0.96 -1.74 -1.07
N THR A 101 -0.94 -2.77 -0.23
CA THR A 101 -2.13 -3.39 0.37
C THR A 101 -2.20 -2.99 1.83
N VAL A 102 -3.31 -2.39 2.22
CA VAL A 102 -3.57 -1.97 3.59
C VAL A 102 -4.79 -2.70 4.11
N THR A 103 -4.64 -3.30 5.28
CA THR A 103 -5.76 -3.84 6.06
C THR A 103 -5.91 -2.99 7.31
N GLY A 104 -7.09 -2.38 7.48
CA GLY A 104 -7.39 -1.49 8.60
C GLY A 104 -8.55 -2.00 9.45
N LEU A 105 -8.46 -1.77 10.76
CA LEU A 105 -9.50 -2.06 11.74
C LEU A 105 -9.99 -0.76 12.38
N ARG A 106 -11.31 -0.63 12.55
CA ARG A 106 -11.95 0.47 13.30
C ARG A 106 -13.18 -0.07 14.03
N GLY A 107 -13.13 -0.12 15.36
CA GLY A 107 -14.15 -0.76 16.18
C GLY A 107 -14.30 -2.25 15.83
N LYS A 108 -15.50 -2.63 15.37
CA LYS A 108 -15.79 -3.99 14.89
C LYS A 108 -15.58 -4.16 13.38
N GLY A 109 -15.39 -3.07 12.66
CA GLY A 109 -15.22 -3.06 11.21
C GLY A 109 -13.79 -3.45 10.80
N ALA A 110 -13.70 -4.14 9.68
CA ALA A 110 -12.43 -4.48 9.03
C ALA A 110 -12.56 -4.22 7.53
N ALA A 111 -11.53 -3.61 6.94
CA ALA A 111 -11.46 -3.41 5.50
C ALA A 111 -10.05 -3.68 5.00
N THR A 112 -9.95 -4.17 3.77
CA THR A 112 -8.67 -4.35 3.08
C THR A 112 -8.78 -3.74 1.69
N ALA A 113 -7.80 -2.93 1.31
CA ALA A 113 -7.71 -2.35 -0.01
C ALA A 113 -6.28 -2.46 -0.54
N SER A 114 -6.17 -2.64 -1.86
CA SER A 114 -4.91 -2.61 -2.59
C SER A 114 -4.95 -1.49 -3.63
N ARG A 115 -3.85 -0.74 -3.75
CA ARG A 115 -3.69 0.36 -4.70
C ARG A 115 -2.30 0.32 -5.32
N VAL A 116 -2.24 0.62 -6.60
CA VAL A 116 -1.01 0.60 -7.39
C VAL A 116 -0.67 2.02 -7.84
N ALA A 117 0.55 2.45 -7.55
CA ALA A 117 1.14 3.66 -8.08
C ALA A 117 2.18 3.30 -9.14
N TRP A 118 1.96 3.78 -10.36
CA TRP A 118 2.90 3.61 -11.47
C TRP A 118 3.92 4.76 -11.48
N ILE A 119 5.18 4.43 -11.73
CA ILE A 119 6.27 5.39 -11.73
C ILE A 119 6.60 5.78 -13.18
N TYR A 120 7.58 5.14 -13.81
CA TYR A 120 7.97 5.33 -15.20
C TYR A 120 8.77 4.11 -15.67
N SER A 121 9.18 4.12 -16.95
CA SER A 121 10.01 3.06 -17.52
C SER A 121 11.41 3.05 -16.90
N ILE A 122 11.58 2.25 -15.85
CA ILE A 122 12.86 2.12 -15.16
C ILE A 122 13.89 1.36 -16.01
N THR A 123 13.43 0.46 -16.88
CA THR A 123 14.33 -0.31 -17.75
C THR A 123 14.98 0.57 -18.81
N SER A 124 14.22 1.49 -19.42
CA SER A 124 14.78 2.45 -20.37
C SER A 124 15.67 3.48 -19.67
N TRP A 125 15.27 3.96 -18.50
CA TRP A 125 16.11 4.82 -17.66
C TRP A 125 17.45 4.15 -17.32
N ALA A 126 17.42 2.88 -16.92
CA ALA A 126 18.59 2.10 -16.56
C ALA A 126 19.55 1.93 -17.75
N ALA A 127 19.00 1.67 -18.94
CA ALA A 127 19.78 1.55 -20.17
C ALA A 127 20.42 2.89 -20.58
N HIS A 128 19.66 3.99 -20.53
CA HIS A 128 20.17 5.31 -20.89
C HIS A 128 21.27 5.81 -19.94
N ASN A 129 21.12 5.57 -18.64
CA ASN A 129 22.06 6.09 -17.64
C ASN A 129 23.17 5.11 -17.25
N GLY A 130 23.18 3.90 -17.81
CA GLY A 130 24.14 2.85 -17.45
C GLY A 130 24.08 2.45 -15.99
N ARG A 131 22.87 2.40 -15.40
CA ARG A 131 22.65 2.21 -13.96
C ARG A 131 21.59 1.18 -13.65
N GLY A 132 21.73 0.51 -12.51
CA GLY A 132 20.74 -0.40 -11.95
C GLY A 132 20.15 0.17 -10.66
N LEU A 133 18.89 -0.16 -10.41
CA LEU A 133 18.14 0.07 -9.17
C LEU A 133 17.93 -1.28 -8.47
N TYR A 134 18.40 -1.38 -7.24
CA TYR A 134 18.39 -2.60 -6.45
C TYR A 134 17.68 -2.37 -5.11
N LEU A 135 16.94 -3.37 -4.66
CA LEU A 135 16.55 -3.51 -3.26
C LEU A 135 17.64 -4.23 -2.49
N VAL A 136 18.01 -3.68 -1.34
CA VAL A 136 19.03 -4.24 -0.43
C VAL A 136 18.47 -4.23 0.99
N GLY A 137 18.73 -5.26 1.78
CA GLY A 137 18.20 -5.39 3.14
C GLY A 137 17.16 -6.52 3.23
N GLN A 138 16.08 -6.30 3.99
CA GLN A 138 15.05 -7.30 4.20
C GLN A 138 13.89 -7.13 3.21
N TYR A 139 13.73 -8.12 2.33
CA TYR A 139 12.64 -8.21 1.37
C TYR A 139 12.30 -9.69 1.12
N VAL A 140 11.11 -9.94 0.57
CA VAL A 140 10.73 -11.26 0.06
C VAL A 140 10.73 -11.19 -1.46
N SER A 141 11.62 -11.95 -2.07
CA SER A 141 11.74 -12.09 -3.52
C SER A 141 10.51 -12.83 -4.05
N LEU A 142 9.74 -12.21 -4.95
CA LEU A 142 8.54 -12.80 -5.57
C LEU A 142 8.79 -13.26 -7.02
N SER A 143 10.06 -13.23 -7.44
CA SER A 143 10.58 -13.57 -8.78
C SER A 143 12.10 -13.78 -8.68
N GLN A 144 12.73 -14.53 -9.59
CA GLN A 144 14.18 -14.77 -9.53
C GLN A 144 14.98 -13.60 -10.12
N CYS A 145 15.27 -12.57 -9.31
CA CYS A 145 16.03 -11.38 -9.74
C CYS A 145 17.11 -10.93 -8.76
N ASP A 146 17.47 -11.82 -7.82
CA ASP A 146 18.55 -11.59 -6.88
C ASP A 146 19.91 -11.61 -7.58
N THR A 147 20.75 -10.63 -7.26
CA THR A 147 22.11 -10.47 -7.79
C THR A 147 23.10 -10.32 -6.63
N ALA A 148 24.41 -10.30 -6.92
CA ALA A 148 25.43 -10.04 -5.90
C ALA A 148 25.29 -8.69 -5.19
N VAL A 149 24.61 -7.71 -5.81
CA VAL A 149 24.37 -6.37 -5.22
C VAL A 149 23.10 -6.34 -4.36
N GLY A 150 22.09 -7.14 -4.73
CA GLY A 150 20.75 -7.13 -4.16
C GLY A 150 19.70 -7.53 -5.21
N PHE A 151 18.43 -7.37 -4.90
CA PHE A 151 17.33 -7.69 -5.81
C PHE A 151 17.16 -6.62 -6.88
N ASN A 152 17.33 -7.00 -8.15
CA ASN A 152 17.34 -6.07 -9.26
C ASN A 152 15.91 -5.75 -9.75
N ILE A 153 15.44 -4.53 -9.45
CA ILE A 153 14.09 -4.07 -9.84
C ILE A 153 14.06 -3.49 -11.27
N THR A 154 15.21 -3.30 -11.91
CA THR A 154 15.27 -2.74 -13.26
C THR A 154 14.99 -3.74 -14.37
N THR A 155 15.03 -5.03 -14.04
CA THR A 155 14.73 -6.10 -14.98
C THR A 155 13.21 -6.32 -15.05
N PRO A 156 12.61 -6.35 -16.25
CA PRO A 156 11.18 -6.63 -16.41
C PRO A 156 10.78 -7.98 -15.81
N GLY A 157 9.62 -8.04 -15.17
CA GLY A 157 9.11 -9.22 -14.48
C GLY A 157 9.59 -9.37 -13.03
N CYS A 158 10.54 -8.53 -12.59
CA CYS A 158 11.07 -8.58 -11.23
C CYS A 158 10.14 -7.88 -10.25
N ARG A 159 9.77 -8.58 -9.18
CA ARG A 159 8.95 -8.06 -8.09
C ARG A 159 9.40 -8.60 -6.73
N ALA A 160 9.31 -7.77 -5.71
CA ALA A 160 9.63 -8.14 -4.34
C ALA A 160 8.72 -7.40 -3.35
N GLN A 161 8.38 -8.07 -2.26
CA GLN A 161 7.72 -7.46 -1.11
C GLN A 161 8.78 -6.83 -0.20
N ILE A 162 8.56 -5.59 0.21
CA ILE A 162 9.46 -4.85 1.09
C ILE A 162 9.10 -5.12 2.55
N ILE A 163 10.10 -5.39 3.39
CA ILE A 163 9.95 -5.50 4.85
C ILE A 163 10.73 -4.38 5.54
N ASP A 164 12.06 -4.39 5.39
CA ASP A 164 12.97 -3.34 5.84
C ASP A 164 14.14 -3.25 4.85
N ALA A 165 13.90 -2.57 3.73
CA ALA A 165 14.84 -2.48 2.63
C ALA A 165 15.24 -1.04 2.32
N SER A 166 16.41 -0.91 1.69
CA SER A 166 16.90 0.31 1.08
C SER A 166 16.93 0.17 -0.43
N LEU A 167 16.72 1.27 -1.14
CA LEU A 167 16.98 1.37 -2.56
C LEU A 167 18.41 1.79 -2.78
N ARG A 168 19.07 1.10 -3.69
CA ARG A 168 20.45 1.38 -4.08
C ARG A 168 20.53 1.57 -5.59
N VAL A 169 21.07 2.70 -6.03
CA VAL A 169 21.39 2.96 -7.43
C VAL A 169 22.89 2.81 -7.64
N VAL A 170 23.29 1.92 -8.54
CA VAL A 170 24.69 1.60 -8.83
C VAL A 170 24.92 1.64 -10.33
N ALA A 171 26.11 2.06 -10.76
CA ALA A 171 26.54 1.90 -12.16
C ALA A 171 26.58 0.41 -12.54
N ARG A 172 26.18 0.09 -13.77
CA ARG A 172 26.24 -1.26 -14.34
C ARG A 172 27.58 -1.52 -15.00
#